data_AF-A0A1Z4QPQ1-F1
#
_entry.id   AF-A0A1Z4QPQ1-F1
#
_cell.length_a   1.000
_cell.length_b   1.000
_cell.length_c   1.000
_cell.angle_alpha   90.00
_cell.angle_beta   90.00
_cell.angle_gamma   90.00
#
_symmetry.space_group_name_H-M   'P 1'
#
loop_
_entity.id
_entity.type
_entity.pdbx_description
1 polymer ?
#
loop_
_entity_poly.entity_id
_entity_poly.type
_entity_poly.pdbx_seq_one_letter_code
_entity_poly.pdbx_strand_id
1 'polypeptide(L)'
;MKAGNLMTLMVVLTLGYQNLAMAYSPAGGIAQISSVLLTSQLNKTQKPITNPKKPTNPVNFTPGLTIQPSSVLLDWLNNQVKTSSGSRKQLRLPVVIHFQDSYRLAIGDAFVGTSDTDLNKDAIFLSLDDSAMGISLLSRLRNICPQTANTCAVWLEGYWGSLLELELSDFSLLGENQAEITKWPFAVLKVQELVKQPEQGEEMRVFVESPSR
;
A
#
# COMPACT_ATOMS: atom_id res chain seq x y z
N MET A 1 5.70 7.52 58.22
CA MET A 1 4.45 8.00 58.86
C MET A 1 3.68 8.84 57.84
N LYS A 2 2.41 8.47 57.57
CA LYS A 2 1.26 9.23 56.99
C LYS A 2 1.49 10.06 55.72
N ALA A 3 0.60 10.20 54.74
CA ALA A 3 -0.73 9.73 54.31
C ALA A 3 -0.90 10.41 52.90
N GLY A 4 -1.74 10.04 51.93
CA GLY A 4 -3.08 9.47 51.92
C GLY A 4 -3.50 9.15 50.46
N ASN A 5 -4.33 8.12 50.27
CA ASN A 5 -5.75 8.16 49.84
C ASN A 5 -6.00 8.72 48.42
N LEU A 6 -6.50 7.97 47.41
CA LEU A 6 -7.71 7.10 47.24
C LEU A 6 -8.96 7.87 46.77
N MET A 7 -9.62 7.35 45.71
CA MET A 7 -10.95 7.62 45.10
C MET A 7 -10.86 8.01 43.60
N THR A 8 -11.18 7.17 42.61
CA THR A 8 -12.50 6.63 42.16
C THR A 8 -13.41 7.68 41.49
N LEU A 9 -13.72 7.52 40.20
CA LEU A 9 -15.10 7.70 39.68
C LEU A 9 -15.29 7.07 38.29
N MET A 10 -16.22 6.11 38.22
CA MET A 10 -16.88 5.62 37.01
C MET A 10 -18.04 6.55 36.65
N VAL A 11 -18.24 6.84 35.36
CA VAL A 11 -19.53 7.33 34.85
C VAL A 11 -19.88 6.54 33.59
N VAL A 12 -20.87 5.66 33.74
CA VAL A 12 -21.65 5.03 32.67
C VAL A 12 -22.88 5.89 32.47
N LEU A 13 -23.14 6.34 31.24
CA LEU A 13 -24.41 6.95 30.84
C LEU A 13 -25.01 6.14 29.70
N THR A 14 -25.98 5.32 30.06
CA THR A 14 -27.01 4.75 29.21
C THR A 14 -28.18 5.73 29.08
N LEU A 15 -28.96 5.60 27.99
CA LEU A 15 -30.28 6.17 27.63
C LEU A 15 -30.15 6.75 26.20
N GLY A 16 -30.80 6.27 25.15
CA GLY A 16 -32.10 5.60 25.04
C GLY A 16 -33.01 6.50 24.20
N TYR A 17 -33.36 6.11 22.97
CA TYR A 17 -34.53 6.63 22.27
C TYR A 17 -35.07 5.59 21.29
N GLN A 18 -36.28 5.13 21.60
CA GLN A 18 -37.11 4.29 20.75
C GLN A 18 -38.09 5.17 19.94
N ASN A 19 -38.40 4.70 18.73
CA ASN A 19 -39.68 4.75 18.01
C ASN A 19 -40.44 6.08 17.86
N LEU A 20 -40.69 6.44 16.59
CA LEU A 20 -41.96 7.03 16.18
C LEU A 20 -42.39 6.42 14.84
N ALA A 21 -43.33 5.49 14.92
CA ALA A 21 -44.24 5.18 13.83
C ALA A 21 -45.31 6.28 13.77
N MET A 22 -45.59 6.81 12.59
CA MET A 22 -46.78 7.61 12.35
C MET A 22 -47.42 7.17 11.05
N ALA A 23 -48.56 6.49 11.19
CA ALA A 23 -49.49 6.17 10.13
C ALA A 23 -50.50 7.32 10.00
N TYR A 24 -50.75 7.79 8.78
CA TYR A 24 -51.98 8.48 8.40
C TYR A 24 -52.33 8.10 6.95
N SER A 25 -53.58 7.66 6.77
CA SER A 25 -54.34 7.35 5.55
C SER A 25 -55.60 8.25 5.60
N PRO A 26 -56.57 8.29 4.64
CA PRO A 26 -56.66 7.80 3.25
C PRO A 26 -57.18 8.89 2.26
N ALA A 27 -57.28 8.54 0.96
CA ALA A 27 -58.46 8.75 0.08
C ALA A 27 -58.12 9.17 -1.38
N GLY A 28 -58.61 8.35 -2.32
CA GLY A 28 -59.16 8.83 -3.59
C GLY A 28 -58.22 8.87 -4.80
N GLY A 29 -58.27 7.83 -5.64
CA GLY A 29 -57.65 7.87 -6.96
C GLY A 29 -57.74 6.55 -7.69
N ILE A 30 -58.86 6.34 -8.38
CA ILE A 30 -59.14 5.18 -9.23
C ILE A 30 -58.24 5.25 -10.46
N ALA A 31 -57.40 4.25 -10.69
CA ALA A 31 -56.78 4.00 -11.99
C ALA A 31 -56.56 2.50 -12.18
N GLN A 32 -57.46 1.88 -12.95
CA GLN A 32 -57.19 0.61 -13.61
C GLN A 32 -55.99 0.80 -14.53
N ILE A 33 -54.90 0.07 -14.27
CA ILE A 33 -53.90 -0.18 -15.31
C ILE A 33 -53.44 -1.63 -15.18
N SER A 34 -53.69 -2.34 -16.27
CA SER A 34 -53.37 -3.71 -16.62
C SER A 34 -52.15 -4.31 -15.92
N SER A 35 -52.34 -5.47 -15.32
CA SER A 35 -51.29 -6.41 -15.00
C SER A 35 -50.63 -6.88 -16.31
N VAL A 36 -49.60 -6.14 -16.74
CA VAL A 36 -48.67 -6.60 -17.76
C VAL A 36 -47.84 -7.71 -17.12
N LEU A 37 -48.21 -8.93 -17.44
CA LEU A 37 -47.39 -10.11 -17.30
C LEU A 37 -46.14 -9.91 -18.18
N LEU A 38 -45.08 -9.30 -17.61
CA LEU A 38 -43.80 -9.23 -18.29
C LEU A 38 -43.20 -10.63 -18.24
N THR A 39 -43.44 -11.37 -19.32
CA THR A 39 -42.78 -12.64 -19.60
C THR A 39 -41.27 -12.38 -19.58
N SER A 40 -40.60 -13.00 -18.61
CA SER A 40 -39.15 -13.16 -18.54
C SER A 40 -38.67 -13.93 -19.76
N GLN A 41 -38.52 -13.23 -20.88
CA GLN A 41 -37.86 -13.71 -22.08
C GLN A 41 -36.59 -12.89 -22.28
N LEU A 42 -35.60 -13.17 -21.43
CA LEU A 42 -34.21 -12.87 -21.76
C LEU A 42 -33.40 -14.15 -21.58
N ASN A 43 -33.65 -15.07 -22.51
CA ASN A 43 -32.70 -16.08 -22.92
C ASN A 43 -31.45 -15.37 -23.46
N LYS A 44 -30.49 -15.07 -22.58
CA LYS A 44 -29.09 -14.93 -22.95
C LYS A 44 -28.34 -16.02 -22.23
N THR A 45 -27.90 -16.99 -23.01
CA THR A 45 -26.79 -17.87 -22.68
C THR A 45 -25.58 -16.98 -22.41
N GLN A 46 -25.48 -16.47 -21.18
CA GLN A 46 -24.34 -15.72 -20.71
C GLN A 46 -23.24 -16.76 -20.52
N LYS A 47 -22.44 -16.97 -21.57
CA LYS A 47 -21.16 -17.66 -21.41
C LYS A 47 -20.46 -17.03 -20.21
N PRO A 48 -19.94 -17.81 -19.26
CA PRO A 48 -19.15 -17.24 -18.17
C PRO A 48 -18.12 -16.32 -18.81
N ILE A 49 -18.12 -15.05 -18.43
CA ILE A 49 -16.99 -14.18 -18.72
C ILE A 49 -15.85 -14.81 -17.94
N THR A 50 -15.11 -15.69 -18.61
CA THR A 50 -13.79 -16.09 -18.17
C THR A 50 -13.01 -14.79 -18.13
N ASN A 51 -12.81 -14.28 -16.92
CA ASN A 51 -11.85 -13.21 -16.67
C ASN A 51 -10.62 -13.50 -17.53
N PRO A 52 -10.18 -12.59 -18.42
CA PRO A 52 -8.94 -12.79 -19.12
C PRO A 52 -7.86 -12.95 -18.05
N LYS A 53 -7.39 -14.19 -17.89
CA LYS A 53 -6.29 -14.53 -17.00
C LYS A 53 -5.10 -13.78 -17.56
N LYS A 54 -4.79 -12.61 -16.99
CA LYS A 54 -3.63 -11.79 -17.37
C LYS A 54 -2.42 -12.73 -17.37
N PRO A 55 -1.83 -13.05 -18.54
CA PRO A 55 -0.61 -13.85 -18.59
C PRO A 55 0.50 -12.89 -18.16
N THR A 56 0.70 -12.77 -16.85
CA THR A 56 1.93 -12.18 -16.34
C THR A 56 2.84 -13.37 -16.17
N ASN A 57 3.77 -13.56 -17.11
CA ASN A 57 4.82 -14.54 -16.93
C ASN A 57 5.45 -14.28 -15.56
N PRO A 58 5.63 -15.32 -14.72
CA PRO A 58 6.23 -15.13 -13.42
C PRO A 58 7.64 -14.56 -13.61
N VAL A 59 7.88 -13.39 -13.02
CA VAL A 59 9.21 -12.76 -13.00
C VAL A 59 10.06 -13.50 -11.99
N ASN A 60 11.21 -13.99 -12.44
CA ASN A 60 12.19 -14.64 -11.57
C ASN A 60 13.04 -13.57 -10.89
N PHE A 61 13.30 -13.75 -9.59
CA PHE A 61 14.11 -12.83 -8.80
C PHE A 61 15.36 -13.54 -8.31
N THR A 62 16.50 -12.84 -8.44
CA THR A 62 17.79 -13.26 -7.89
C THR A 62 18.19 -12.34 -6.74
N PRO A 63 18.86 -12.87 -5.69
CA PRO A 63 19.39 -12.04 -4.61
C PRO A 63 20.32 -10.95 -5.14
N GLY A 64 20.13 -9.72 -4.64
CA GLY A 64 20.98 -8.57 -4.90
C GLY A 64 21.84 -8.20 -3.70
N LEU A 65 22.08 -6.91 -3.52
CA LEU A 65 22.83 -6.37 -2.39
C LEU A 65 22.06 -6.45 -1.08
N THR A 66 22.81 -6.42 0.00
CA THR A 66 22.29 -6.22 1.35
C THR A 66 21.68 -4.83 1.48
N ILE A 67 20.72 -4.68 2.40
CA ILE A 67 20.08 -3.37 2.65
C ILE A 67 20.99 -2.38 3.40
N GLN A 68 22.08 -2.88 3.97
CA GLN A 68 23.09 -2.08 4.65
C GLN A 68 24.49 -2.42 4.09
N PRO A 69 25.41 -1.43 4.01
CA PRO A 69 25.18 -0.01 4.27
C PRO A 69 24.34 0.65 3.16
N SER A 70 23.57 1.68 3.50
CA SER A 70 22.55 2.23 2.60
C SER A 70 23.14 2.97 1.42
N SER A 71 24.28 3.65 1.62
CA SER A 71 25.05 4.31 0.57
C SER A 71 25.42 3.36 -0.57
N VAL A 72 25.95 2.19 -0.24
CA VAL A 72 26.34 1.16 -1.23
C VAL A 72 25.11 0.62 -1.96
N LEU A 73 24.01 0.39 -1.25
CA LEU A 73 22.76 -0.03 -1.88
C LEU A 73 22.22 1.06 -2.82
N LEU A 74 22.22 2.33 -2.40
CA LEU A 74 21.71 3.45 -3.17
C LEU A 74 22.52 3.65 -4.46
N ASP A 75 23.85 3.60 -4.38
CA ASP A 75 24.72 3.66 -5.55
C ASP A 75 24.41 2.52 -6.53
N TRP A 76 24.18 1.31 -6.02
CA TRP A 76 23.81 0.18 -6.87
C TRP A 76 22.42 0.36 -7.49
N LEU A 77 21.44 0.83 -6.73
CA LEU A 77 20.09 1.10 -7.24
C LEU A 77 20.12 2.14 -8.36
N ASN A 78 20.95 3.17 -8.24
CA ASN A 78 21.07 4.20 -9.27
C ASN A 78 21.79 3.71 -10.54
N ASN A 79 22.68 2.72 -10.44
CA ASN A 79 23.53 2.31 -11.56
C ASN A 79 23.18 0.96 -12.21
N GLN A 80 22.54 0.02 -11.50
CA GLN A 80 22.47 -1.40 -11.91
C GLN A 80 21.05 -1.90 -12.21
N VAL A 81 20.03 -1.06 -12.01
CA VAL A 81 18.62 -1.41 -12.17
C VAL A 81 18.09 -1.15 -13.59
N LYS A 82 18.95 -0.74 -14.52
CA LYS A 82 18.65 -0.66 -15.95
C LYS A 82 19.32 -1.84 -16.67
N THR A 83 18.69 -2.35 -17.72
CA THR A 83 19.27 -3.33 -18.64
C THR A 83 20.24 -2.65 -19.61
N SER A 84 21.01 -3.43 -20.37
CA SER A 84 21.85 -2.88 -21.46
C SER A 84 21.04 -2.16 -22.55
N SER A 85 19.74 -2.46 -22.68
CA SER A 85 18.82 -1.77 -23.59
C SER A 85 18.20 -0.50 -22.97
N GLY A 86 18.55 -0.15 -21.73
CA GLY A 86 17.98 0.99 -21.00
C GLY A 86 16.63 0.70 -20.32
N SER A 87 16.09 -0.51 -20.43
CA SER A 87 14.83 -0.90 -19.77
C SER A 87 15.03 -1.03 -18.27
N ARG A 88 14.02 -0.68 -17.47
CA ARG A 88 14.06 -0.84 -16.01
C ARG A 88 13.84 -2.30 -15.63
N LYS A 89 14.71 -2.83 -14.76
CA LYS A 89 14.57 -4.15 -14.14
C LYS A 89 13.56 -4.05 -13.00
N GLN A 90 12.73 -5.08 -12.84
CA GLN A 90 11.87 -5.17 -11.66
C GLN A 90 12.70 -5.47 -10.42
N LEU A 91 12.35 -4.83 -9.30
CA LEU A 91 12.96 -5.02 -8.00
C LEU A 91 11.96 -5.56 -7.01
N ARG A 92 12.44 -6.27 -5.99
CA ARG A 92 11.70 -6.59 -4.78
C ARG A 92 12.49 -6.05 -3.58
N LEU A 93 11.91 -5.07 -2.89
CA LEU A 93 12.53 -4.36 -1.76
C LEU A 93 11.78 -4.69 -0.46
N PRO A 94 12.49 -4.91 0.66
CA PRO A 94 11.86 -4.93 1.97
C PRO A 94 11.64 -3.47 2.39
N VAL A 95 10.39 -3.08 2.59
CA VAL A 95 10.02 -1.69 2.86
C VAL A 95 9.21 -1.63 4.15
N VAL A 96 9.66 -0.80 5.07
CA VAL A 96 8.91 -0.41 6.26
C VAL A 96 7.96 0.70 5.86
N ILE A 97 6.69 0.54 6.20
CA ILE A 97 5.59 1.46 5.89
C ILE A 97 5.05 2.02 7.19
N HIS A 98 5.06 3.34 7.33
CA HIS A 98 4.36 4.04 8.40
C HIS A 98 3.02 4.55 7.89
N PHE A 99 1.97 4.36 8.67
CA PHE A 99 0.71 5.05 8.49
C PHE A 99 0.75 6.36 9.26
N GLN A 100 0.14 7.42 8.71
CA GLN A 100 0.16 8.75 9.35
C GLN A 100 -0.57 8.78 10.70
N ASP A 101 -1.56 7.91 10.87
CA ASP A 101 -2.43 7.86 12.04
C ASP A 101 -2.91 6.43 12.33
N SER A 102 -3.56 6.24 13.49
CA SER A 102 -4.12 4.96 13.93
C SER A 102 -5.31 4.46 13.11
N TYR A 103 -5.97 5.33 12.36
CA TYR A 103 -7.06 4.97 11.45
C TYR A 103 -6.54 4.51 10.07
N ARG A 104 -5.25 4.72 9.79
CA ARG A 104 -4.52 4.25 8.61
C ARG A 104 -5.17 4.76 7.33
N LEU A 105 -5.54 6.04 7.32
CA LEU A 105 -6.18 6.69 6.18
C LEU A 105 -5.19 7.22 5.14
N ALA A 106 -3.91 7.34 5.51
CA ALA A 106 -2.84 7.75 4.62
C ALA A 106 -1.52 7.04 4.95
N ILE A 107 -0.68 6.89 3.93
CA ILE A 107 0.70 6.42 4.07
C ILE A 107 1.57 7.63 4.47
N GLY A 108 2.37 7.46 5.52
CA GLY A 108 3.37 8.41 5.98
C GLY A 108 4.72 8.10 5.34
N ASP A 109 5.76 7.96 6.15
CA ASP A 109 7.08 7.59 5.65
C ASP A 109 7.15 6.13 5.22
N ALA A 110 7.98 5.89 4.21
CA ALA A 110 8.34 4.57 3.75
C ALA A 110 9.85 4.54 3.55
N PHE A 111 10.50 3.46 3.96
CA PHE A 111 11.95 3.33 3.82
C PHE A 111 12.38 1.87 3.64
N VAL A 112 13.53 1.65 3.01
CA VAL A 112 14.10 0.30 2.85
C VAL A 112 14.57 -0.20 4.21
N GLY A 113 13.99 -1.30 4.67
CA GLY A 113 14.23 -1.84 6.02
C GLY A 113 13.40 -3.07 6.34
N THR A 114 13.65 -3.65 7.51
CA THR A 114 12.95 -4.84 8.02
C THR A 114 12.08 -4.56 9.24
N SER A 115 12.33 -3.44 9.92
CA SER A 115 11.60 -3.02 11.10
C SER A 115 11.78 -1.54 11.36
N ASP A 116 10.94 -0.97 12.22
CA ASP A 116 11.02 0.44 12.63
C ASP A 116 12.36 0.78 13.33
N THR A 117 13.04 -0.20 13.93
CA THR A 117 14.37 0.02 14.53
C THR A 117 15.46 0.26 13.49
N ASP A 118 15.22 -0.08 12.22
CA ASP A 118 16.14 0.19 11.11
C ASP A 118 16.08 1.66 10.66
N LEU A 119 15.19 2.47 11.25
CA LEU A 119 15.14 3.92 11.11
C LEU A 119 16.36 4.57 11.80
N ASN A 120 17.55 4.22 11.35
CA ASN A 120 18.78 4.94 11.65
C ASN A 120 18.95 6.10 10.64
N LYS A 121 19.93 6.98 10.85
CA LYS A 121 20.20 8.10 9.93
C LYS A 121 20.66 7.66 8.53
N ASP A 122 20.80 6.36 8.29
CA ASP A 122 21.25 5.76 7.04
C ASP A 122 20.12 4.93 6.40
N ALA A 123 18.86 5.36 6.51
CA ALA A 123 17.74 4.71 5.83
C ALA A 123 17.49 5.34 4.45
N ILE A 124 17.23 4.52 3.43
CA ILE A 124 16.79 5.00 2.11
C ILE A 124 15.28 5.23 2.17
N PHE A 125 14.87 6.49 2.27
CA PHE A 125 13.45 6.87 2.24
C PHE A 125 12.90 6.83 0.82
N LEU A 126 11.66 6.37 0.69
CA LEU A 126 10.98 6.16 -0.58
C LEU A 126 9.76 7.09 -0.71
N SER A 127 9.59 7.64 -1.91
CA SER A 127 8.32 8.19 -2.37
C SER A 127 7.63 7.13 -3.23
N LEU A 128 6.57 6.52 -2.70
CA LEU A 128 5.90 5.40 -3.35
C LEU A 128 4.90 5.92 -4.40
N ASP A 129 5.08 5.50 -5.65
CA ASP A 129 4.19 5.78 -6.78
C ASP A 129 3.37 4.51 -7.10
N ASP A 130 2.08 4.50 -6.75
CA ASP A 130 1.19 3.36 -6.98
C ASP A 130 0.38 3.44 -8.28
N SER A 131 0.72 4.36 -9.19
CA SER A 131 0.02 4.56 -10.47
C SER A 131 0.02 3.31 -11.37
N ALA A 132 1.01 2.43 -11.21
CA ALA A 132 1.11 1.18 -11.96
C ALA A 132 0.25 0.04 -11.34
N MET A 133 -0.33 0.24 -10.16
CA MET A 133 -1.15 -0.76 -9.48
C MET A 133 -2.61 -0.70 -9.96
N GLY A 134 -3.23 -1.86 -10.20
CA GLY A 134 -4.67 -1.94 -10.51
C GLY A 134 -5.59 -1.75 -9.29
N ILE A 135 -5.03 -1.71 -8.08
CA ILE A 135 -5.71 -1.49 -6.79
C ILE A 135 -4.82 -0.55 -5.98
N SER A 136 -5.40 0.40 -5.24
CA SER A 136 -4.65 1.31 -4.37
C SER A 136 -3.69 0.58 -3.43
N LEU A 137 -2.46 1.09 -3.35
CA LEU A 137 -1.43 0.61 -2.43
C LEU A 137 -1.90 0.65 -0.99
N LEU A 138 -2.53 1.76 -0.58
CA LEU A 138 -3.07 1.93 0.77
C LEU A 138 -4.06 0.82 1.14
N SER A 139 -5.01 0.51 0.24
CA SER A 139 -5.98 -0.56 0.46
C SER A 139 -5.32 -1.92 0.63
N ARG A 140 -4.26 -2.19 -0.15
CA ARG A 140 -3.51 -3.45 -0.07
C ARG A 140 -2.74 -3.57 1.24
N LEU A 141 -2.07 -2.50 1.65
CA LEU A 141 -1.32 -2.43 2.91
C LEU A 141 -2.24 -2.54 4.13
N ARG A 142 -3.44 -1.94 4.09
CA ARG A 142 -4.47 -2.07 5.13
C ARG A 142 -4.86 -3.52 5.40
N ASN A 143 -4.93 -4.33 4.34
CA ASN A 143 -5.30 -5.74 4.44
C ASN A 143 -4.15 -6.64 4.91
N ILE A 144 -2.90 -6.30 4.58
CA ILE A 144 -1.73 -7.16 4.87
C ILE A 144 -1.14 -6.84 6.23
N CYS A 145 -1.08 -5.56 6.60
CA CYS A 145 -0.44 -5.16 7.86
C CYS A 145 -1.39 -5.27 9.05
N PRO A 146 -0.89 -5.70 10.24
CA PRO A 146 -1.69 -5.89 11.44
C PRO A 146 -2.56 -4.67 11.76
N GLN A 147 -3.82 -4.90 12.13
CA GLN A 147 -4.77 -3.81 12.42
C GLN A 147 -4.40 -2.98 13.65
N THR A 148 -3.60 -3.56 14.56
CA THR A 148 -3.18 -2.95 15.82
C THR A 148 -1.86 -2.18 15.72
N ALA A 149 -1.24 -2.12 14.54
CA ALA A 149 0.07 -1.48 14.33
C ALA A 149 -0.01 -0.39 13.26
N ASN A 150 0.69 0.72 13.50
CA ASN A 150 0.86 1.83 12.55
C ASN A 150 2.13 1.70 11.71
N THR A 151 2.92 0.66 11.95
CA THR A 151 4.11 0.33 11.16
C THR A 151 4.09 -1.14 10.77
N CYS A 152 4.59 -1.46 9.58
CA CYS A 152 4.81 -2.83 9.12
C CYS A 152 5.89 -2.88 8.05
N ALA A 153 6.66 -3.96 8.03
CA ALA A 153 7.59 -4.24 6.94
C ALA A 153 6.95 -5.22 5.94
N VAL A 154 6.95 -4.84 4.66
CA VAL A 154 6.39 -5.64 3.56
C VAL A 154 7.38 -5.75 2.40
N TRP A 155 7.26 -6.82 1.63
CA TRP A 155 7.95 -6.92 0.35
C TRP A 155 7.17 -6.14 -0.72
N LEU A 156 7.80 -5.12 -1.31
CA LEU A 156 7.25 -4.38 -2.44
C LEU A 156 7.98 -4.77 -3.72
N GLU A 157 7.23 -5.12 -4.75
CA GLU A 157 7.77 -5.28 -6.11
C GLU A 157 7.45 -4.05 -6.95
N GLY A 158 8.42 -3.58 -7.72
CA GLY A 158 8.31 -2.33 -8.45
C GLY A 158 9.52 -1.98 -9.30
N TYR A 159 9.60 -0.73 -9.73
CA TYR A 159 10.72 -0.16 -10.44
C TYR A 159 11.35 0.97 -9.63
N TRP A 160 12.68 1.06 -9.66
CA TRP A 160 13.40 2.24 -9.17
C TRP A 160 13.11 3.44 -10.09
N GLY A 161 12.75 4.58 -9.53
CA GLY A 161 12.27 5.76 -10.27
C GLY A 161 10.74 5.88 -10.30
N SER A 162 10.23 7.02 -10.81
CA SER A 162 8.81 7.23 -11.08
C SER A 162 8.38 6.47 -12.33
N LEU A 163 7.11 6.07 -12.45
CA LEU A 163 6.62 5.43 -13.67
C LEU A 163 6.71 6.39 -14.87
N LEU A 164 6.29 7.62 -14.62
CA LEU A 164 6.45 8.76 -15.52
C LEU A 164 7.84 9.35 -15.32
N GLU A 165 8.81 8.86 -16.08
CA GLU A 165 10.08 9.54 -16.30
C GLU A 165 9.78 10.60 -17.37
N LEU A 166 9.08 11.66 -17.01
CA LEU A 166 9.01 12.83 -17.89
C LEU A 166 10.45 13.30 -18.05
N GLU A 167 10.96 13.31 -19.28
CA GLU A 167 12.24 13.94 -19.64
C GLU A 167 12.15 15.45 -19.35
N LEU A 168 12.18 15.81 -18.08
CA LEU A 168 12.39 17.17 -17.61
C LEU A 168 13.84 17.23 -17.17
N SER A 169 14.74 17.06 -18.13
CA SER A 169 16.19 17.07 -17.93
C SER A 169 16.74 18.36 -17.32
N ASP A 170 15.92 19.41 -17.09
CA ASP A 170 16.41 20.73 -16.72
C ASP A 170 15.65 21.46 -15.59
N PHE A 171 14.68 20.84 -14.91
CA PHE A 171 14.02 21.49 -13.77
C PHE A 171 14.60 21.01 -12.44
N SER A 172 15.86 21.36 -12.21
CA SER A 172 16.35 21.58 -10.84
C SER A 172 15.61 22.80 -10.28
N LEU A 173 14.37 22.59 -9.81
CA LEU A 173 13.63 23.62 -9.10
C LEU A 173 14.33 23.84 -7.76
N LEU A 174 15.12 24.92 -7.75
CA LEU A 174 15.55 25.67 -6.61
C LEU A 174 14.43 25.75 -5.57
N GLY A 175 14.66 25.09 -4.44
CA GLY A 175 13.81 25.11 -3.26
C GLY A 175 14.66 24.85 -2.03
N GLU A 176 15.58 25.79 -1.73
CA GLU A 176 16.15 25.90 -0.39
C GLU A 176 15.03 26.17 0.60
N ASN A 177 14.70 25.19 1.46
CA ASN A 177 14.45 25.40 2.88
C ASN A 177 14.27 24.07 3.65
N GLN A 178 15.13 23.87 4.66
CA GLN A 178 15.02 23.00 5.84
C GLN A 178 14.99 21.47 5.65
N ALA A 179 16.16 20.84 5.87
CA ALA A 179 16.34 19.47 6.38
C ALA A 179 15.37 18.39 5.86
N GLU A 180 14.95 18.50 4.60
CA GLU A 180 14.00 17.57 4.02
C GLU A 180 14.74 16.28 3.66
N ILE A 181 14.34 15.20 4.31
CA ILE A 181 14.89 13.87 4.05
C ILE A 181 14.62 13.56 2.56
N THR A 182 15.68 13.40 1.77
CA THR A 182 15.57 13.09 0.35
C THR A 182 14.84 11.76 0.16
N LYS A 183 13.65 11.80 -0.43
CA LYS A 183 12.85 10.61 -0.75
C LYS A 183 13.08 10.19 -2.20
N TRP A 184 13.45 8.93 -2.39
CA TRP A 184 13.70 8.35 -3.72
C TRP A 184 12.41 7.79 -4.31
N PRO A 185 12.06 8.12 -5.57
CA PRO A 185 10.85 7.61 -6.18
C PRO A 185 10.94 6.09 -6.44
N PHE A 186 9.86 5.37 -6.13
CA PHE A 186 9.73 3.94 -6.40
C PHE A 186 8.32 3.62 -6.90
N ALA A 187 8.21 3.20 -8.16
CA ALA A 187 6.96 2.81 -8.78
C ALA A 187 6.55 1.40 -8.34
N VAL A 188 5.49 1.28 -7.55
CA VAL A 188 5.00 0.02 -6.98
C VAL A 188 4.11 -0.70 -7.98
N LEU A 189 4.40 -1.98 -8.21
CA LEU A 189 3.59 -2.89 -9.02
C LEU A 189 2.76 -3.84 -8.16
N LYS A 190 3.34 -4.29 -7.03
CA LYS A 190 2.74 -5.33 -6.21
C LYS A 190 3.20 -5.23 -4.76
N VAL A 191 2.26 -5.45 -3.83
CA VAL A 191 2.56 -5.73 -2.42
C VAL A 191 2.47 -7.23 -2.20
N GLN A 192 3.53 -7.78 -1.64
CA GLN A 192 3.67 -9.19 -1.29
C GLN A 192 3.40 -9.36 0.22
N GLU A 193 3.94 -10.39 0.84
CA GLU A 193 3.78 -10.67 2.27
C GLU A 193 4.60 -9.73 3.18
N LEU A 194 4.34 -9.86 4.49
CA LEU A 194 5.16 -9.24 5.53
C LEU A 194 6.60 -9.76 5.47
N VAL A 195 7.56 -8.88 5.69
CA VAL A 195 8.96 -9.25 5.86
C VAL A 195 9.09 -10.06 7.16
N LYS A 196 9.71 -11.23 7.07
CA LYS A 196 10.13 -12.00 8.24
C LYS A 196 11.49 -11.50 8.70
N GLN A 197 11.73 -11.48 10.01
CA GLN A 197 13.07 -11.20 10.51
C GLN A 197 14.04 -12.27 9.96
N PRO A 198 15.22 -11.85 9.46
CA PRO A 198 16.22 -12.80 9.01
C PRO A 198 16.66 -13.70 10.16
N GLU A 199 17.02 -14.95 9.85
CA GLU A 199 17.59 -15.85 10.84
C GLU A 199 18.95 -15.34 11.33
N GLN A 200 19.40 -15.81 12.49
CA GLN A 200 20.63 -15.32 13.10
C GLN A 200 21.84 -15.53 12.17
N GLY A 201 22.43 -14.43 11.71
CA GLY A 201 23.57 -14.44 10.79
C GLY A 201 23.20 -14.29 9.30
N GLU A 202 21.93 -14.22 8.96
CA GLU A 202 21.48 -13.88 7.61
C GLU A 202 21.34 -12.36 7.45
N GLU A 203 21.81 -11.84 6.32
CA GLU A 203 21.68 -10.42 5.98
C GLU A 203 20.46 -10.22 5.08
N MET A 204 19.62 -9.23 5.41
CA MET A 204 18.50 -8.85 4.57
C MET A 204 18.99 -8.23 3.25
N ARG A 205 18.41 -8.67 2.13
CA ARG A 205 18.82 -8.29 0.77
C ARG A 205 17.64 -7.80 -0.06
N VAL A 206 17.96 -6.95 -1.03
CA VAL A 206 17.05 -6.64 -2.14
C VAL A 206 17.09 -7.77 -3.16
N PHE A 207 16.05 -7.93 -3.97
CA PHE A 207 16.07 -8.85 -5.11
C PHE A 207 15.83 -8.11 -6.42
N VAL A 208 16.45 -8.59 -7.48
CA VAL A 208 16.35 -8.03 -8.83
C VAL A 208 15.90 -9.10 -9.80
N GLU A 209 15.09 -8.68 -10.77
CA GLU A 209 14.69 -9.48 -11.91
C GLU A 209 15.89 -10.17 -12.56
N SER A 210 15.77 -11.49 -12.70
CA SER A 210 16.73 -12.33 -13.40
C SER A 210 16.48 -12.28 -14.91
N PRO A 211 17.54 -12.32 -15.74
CA PRO A 211 17.37 -12.47 -17.17
C PRO A 211 16.53 -13.72 -17.49
N SER A 212 15.52 -13.56 -18.34
CA SER A 212 14.81 -14.71 -18.90
C SER A 212 15.80 -15.51 -19.75
N ARG A 213 16.01 -16.78 -19.41
CA ARG A 213 16.86 -17.71 -20.18
C ARG A 213 16.20 -18.13 -21.48
#